data_AF-A0A2V5JEI1-F1
#
_entry.id   AF-A0A2V5JEI1-F1
#
_cell.length_a   1.000
_cell.length_b   1.000
_cell.length_c   1.000
_cell.angle_alpha   90.00
_cell.angle_beta   90.00
_cell.angle_gamma   90.00
#
_symmetry.space_group_name_H-M   'P 1'
#
loop_
_entity.id
_entity.type
_entity.pdbx_description
1 polymer ?
#
loop_
_entity_poly.entity_id
_entity_poly.type
_entity_poly.pdbx_seq_one_letter_code
_entity_poly.pdbx_strand_id
1 'polypeptide(L)'
;MRAAIPARVSNTTWTSVLGSTPRVFVEHIRRIAEGKNPNVSFDFTEVKVIRGTFPHPPHTDLQEVRNSITLQFNGAPGGPIVAHLFNDGTIKTSAEMHAENNRRREEETRLLAQESRFPELGQTAVRKEAERKMMAKIREARMDNTVSIIQKQLLKDSAQQEYNLVLQSQAQARAAAAESRSH
;
A
#
# COMPACT_ATOMS: atom_id res chain seq x y z
N MET A 1 -18.41 -12.40 20.90
CA MET A 1 -17.23 -11.80 21.55
C MET A 1 -16.11 -12.83 21.55
N ARG A 2 -15.04 -12.64 20.76
CA ARG A 2 -13.85 -13.51 20.84
C ARG A 2 -12.97 -12.99 21.97
N ALA A 3 -12.63 -13.86 22.92
CA ALA A 3 -11.67 -13.53 23.97
C ALA A 3 -10.32 -13.22 23.32
N ALA A 4 -9.75 -12.05 23.59
CA ALA A 4 -8.43 -11.69 23.12
C ALA A 4 -7.41 -12.63 23.79
N ILE A 5 -6.82 -13.53 23.02
CA ILE A 5 -5.65 -14.29 23.48
C ILE A 5 -4.51 -13.26 23.52
N PRO A 6 -3.90 -12.98 24.68
CA PRO A 6 -2.79 -12.03 24.74
C PRO A 6 -1.64 -12.57 23.89
N ALA A 7 -1.34 -11.87 22.80
CA ALA A 7 -0.21 -12.22 21.96
C ALA A 7 1.08 -11.94 22.72
N ARG A 8 1.94 -12.95 22.82
CA ARG A 8 3.24 -12.80 23.46
C ARG A 8 4.23 -12.33 22.40
N VAL A 9 4.75 -11.13 22.52
CA VAL A 9 6.00 -10.80 21.82
C VAL A 9 7.09 -11.70 22.41
N SER A 10 7.85 -12.39 21.55
CA SER A 10 8.96 -13.23 22.02
C SER A 10 9.94 -12.43 22.88
N ASN A 11 10.41 -12.99 24.00
CA ASN A 11 11.41 -12.35 24.87
C ASN A 11 12.68 -11.92 24.11
N THR A 12 13.01 -12.63 23.03
CA THR A 12 14.16 -12.32 22.15
C THR A 12 13.96 -11.03 21.34
N THR A 13 12.71 -10.58 21.13
CA THR A 13 12.38 -9.34 20.41
C THR A 13 12.44 -8.09 21.33
N TRP A 14 12.18 -8.23 22.63
CA TRP A 14 12.01 -7.08 23.53
C TRP A 14 13.31 -6.36 23.88
N THR A 15 14.38 -7.09 24.23
CA THR A 15 15.57 -6.49 24.86
C THR A 15 16.67 -6.07 23.90
N SER A 16 16.78 -6.65 22.69
CA SER A 16 17.81 -6.27 21.70
C SER A 16 17.28 -5.52 20.47
N VAL A 17 16.03 -5.76 20.07
CA VAL A 17 15.50 -5.30 18.77
C VAL A 17 14.74 -3.97 18.87
N LEU A 18 14.01 -3.73 19.97
CA LEU A 18 13.25 -2.48 20.13
C LEU A 18 14.13 -1.26 20.43
N GLY A 19 15.31 -1.45 21.04
CA GLY A 19 16.24 -0.35 21.31
C GLY A 19 16.76 0.34 20.03
N SER A 20 16.81 -0.39 18.91
CA SER A 20 17.27 0.10 17.61
C SER A 20 16.13 0.33 16.61
N THR A 21 14.88 0.05 16.99
CA THR A 21 13.70 0.27 16.16
C THR A 21 13.17 1.69 16.41
N PRO A 22 12.84 2.48 15.38
CA PRO A 22 12.31 3.83 15.60
C PRO A 22 11.05 3.82 16.48
N ARG A 23 10.96 4.77 17.40
CA ARG A 23 9.93 4.84 18.46
C ARG A 23 8.50 4.66 17.94
N VAL A 24 8.20 5.20 16.76
CA VAL A 24 6.88 5.07 16.11
C VAL A 24 6.50 3.61 15.86
N PHE A 25 7.43 2.77 15.41
CA PHE A 25 7.16 1.34 15.20
C PHE A 25 7.07 0.58 16.51
N VAL A 26 7.88 0.94 17.51
CA VAL A 26 7.84 0.31 18.85
C VAL A 26 6.46 0.46 19.47
N GLU A 27 5.86 1.65 19.37
CA GLU A 27 4.51 1.90 19.88
C GLU A 27 3.47 1.02 19.18
N HIS A 28 3.54 0.91 17.85
CA HIS A 28 2.63 0.06 17.08
C HIS A 28 2.82 -1.42 17.38
N ILE A 29 4.05 -1.92 17.51
CA ILE A 29 4.35 -3.31 17.91
C ILE A 29 3.76 -3.60 19.29
N ARG A 30 3.90 -2.67 20.24
CA ARG A 30 3.30 -2.82 21.57
C ARG A 30 1.78 -2.92 21.49
N ARG A 31 1.13 -2.04 20.71
CA ARG A 31 -0.32 -2.11 20.48
C ARG A 31 -0.76 -3.42 19.85
N ILE A 32 0.02 -3.96 18.92
CA ILE A 32 -0.23 -5.28 18.30
C ILE A 32 -0.18 -6.38 19.37
N ALA A 33 0.88 -6.41 20.18
CA ALA A 33 1.06 -7.40 21.24
C ALA A 33 -0.07 -7.37 22.28
N GLU A 34 -0.52 -6.17 22.63
CA GLU A 34 -1.64 -5.96 23.55
C GLU A 34 -3.02 -6.28 22.92
N GLY A 35 -3.08 -6.64 21.63
CA GLY A 35 -4.33 -6.88 20.90
C GLY A 35 -5.14 -5.61 20.64
N LYS A 36 -4.50 -4.44 20.65
CA LYS A 36 -5.13 -3.12 20.54
C LYS A 36 -4.92 -2.43 19.19
N ASN A 37 -4.15 -3.01 18.28
CA ASN A 37 -4.00 -2.45 16.94
C ASN A 37 -5.21 -2.85 16.08
N PRO A 38 -6.05 -1.89 15.61
CA PRO A 38 -7.26 -2.20 14.84
C PRO A 38 -6.96 -2.76 13.44
N ASN A 39 -5.71 -2.65 12.96
CA ASN A 39 -5.31 -3.11 11.64
C ASN A 39 -4.88 -4.60 11.61
N VAL A 40 -4.81 -5.27 12.77
CA VAL A 40 -4.62 -6.72 12.81
C VAL A 40 -5.97 -7.40 12.87
N SER A 41 -6.37 -8.02 11.77
CA SER A 41 -7.69 -8.67 11.60
C SER A 41 -7.65 -10.19 11.74
N PHE A 42 -6.49 -10.77 12.08
CA PHE A 42 -6.28 -12.21 12.18
C PHE A 42 -5.75 -12.60 13.56
N ASP A 43 -6.05 -13.83 13.98
CA ASP A 43 -5.55 -14.38 15.25
C ASP A 43 -4.06 -14.72 15.13
N PHE A 44 -3.30 -14.54 16.21
CA PHE A 44 -1.88 -14.92 16.30
C PHE A 44 -1.48 -15.07 17.78
N THR A 45 -0.39 -15.79 18.04
CA THR A 45 0.12 -16.02 19.40
C THR A 45 1.43 -15.27 19.68
N GLU A 46 2.19 -14.96 18.63
CA GLU A 46 3.49 -14.30 18.77
C GLU A 46 3.82 -13.38 17.59
N VAL A 47 4.48 -12.26 17.87
CA VAL A 47 5.01 -11.33 16.86
C VAL A 47 6.54 -11.22 16.96
N LYS A 48 7.21 -11.29 15.81
CA LYS A 48 8.66 -11.15 15.65
C LYS A 48 8.99 -10.08 14.62
N VAL A 49 10.02 -9.29 14.86
CA VAL A 49 10.65 -8.45 13.83
C VAL A 49 11.67 -9.32 13.12
N ILE A 50 11.45 -9.62 11.83
CA ILE A 50 12.24 -10.64 11.11
C ILE A 50 13.22 -10.08 10.08
N ARG A 51 13.15 -8.77 9.79
CA ARG A 51 14.03 -8.14 8.80
C ARG A 51 14.54 -6.78 9.26
N GLY A 52 15.53 -6.83 10.13
CA GLY A 52 16.23 -5.65 10.65
C GLY A 52 15.33 -4.72 11.49
N THR A 53 15.95 -3.71 12.09
CA THR A 53 15.26 -2.66 12.88
C THR A 53 15.14 -1.34 12.12
N PHE A 54 15.87 -1.22 11.01
CA PHE A 54 15.83 -0.06 10.14
C PHE A 54 14.60 -0.12 9.22
N PRO A 55 13.78 0.94 9.17
CA PRO A 55 12.65 0.98 8.26
C PRO A 55 13.13 0.86 6.82
N HIS A 56 12.50 -0.04 6.08
CA HIS A 56 12.70 -0.16 4.65
C HIS A 56 11.97 1.02 4.00
N PRO A 57 12.66 1.83 3.16
CA PRO A 57 11.98 2.79 2.31
C PRO A 57 11.11 2.01 1.31
N PRO A 58 10.03 2.60 0.79
CA PRO A 58 9.13 1.94 -0.16
C PRO A 58 9.75 1.85 -1.56
N HIS A 59 10.80 1.04 -1.71
CA HIS A 59 11.44 0.77 -2.99
C HIS A 59 10.71 -0.32 -3.78
N THR A 60 10.09 -1.27 -3.08
CA THR A 60 9.38 -2.39 -3.71
C THR A 60 8.03 -1.97 -4.31
N ASP A 61 7.35 -0.99 -3.69
CA ASP A 61 6.16 -0.35 -4.25
C ASP A 61 6.45 1.14 -4.46
N LEU A 62 6.62 1.54 -5.73
CA LEU A 62 6.92 2.92 -6.07
C LEU A 62 5.75 3.88 -5.77
N GLN A 63 4.54 3.36 -5.60
CA GLN A 63 3.37 4.14 -5.19
C GLN A 63 3.23 4.25 -3.67
N GLU A 64 4.07 3.59 -2.89
CA GLU A 64 4.03 3.67 -1.43
C GLU A 64 4.90 4.84 -0.94
N VAL A 65 4.37 5.61 0.00
CA VAL A 65 5.01 6.80 0.58
C VAL A 65 5.42 6.58 2.04
N ARG A 66 4.93 5.49 2.63
CA ARG A 66 5.18 5.11 4.02
C ARG A 66 6.39 4.21 4.13
N ASN A 67 7.12 4.36 5.23
CA ASN A 67 8.19 3.43 5.58
C ASN A 67 7.57 2.23 6.29
N SER A 68 8.17 1.05 6.12
CA SER A 68 7.71 -0.16 6.81
C SER A 68 8.84 -0.95 7.45
N ILE A 69 8.49 -1.77 8.44
CA ILE A 69 9.32 -2.88 8.92
C ILE A 69 8.58 -4.19 8.66
N THR A 70 9.33 -5.28 8.52
CA THR A 70 8.73 -6.61 8.31
C THR A 70 8.56 -7.33 9.63
N LEU A 71 7.32 -7.70 9.93
CA LEU A 71 6.94 -8.52 11.07
C LEU A 71 6.53 -9.92 10.60
N GLN A 72 6.75 -10.90 11.46
CA GLN A 72 6.19 -12.24 11.35
C GLN A 72 5.25 -12.49 12.51
N PHE A 73 4.03 -12.90 12.19
CA PHE A 73 3.00 -13.31 13.12
C PHE A 73 2.94 -14.83 13.14
N ASN A 74 3.25 -15.44 14.29
CA ASN A 74 3.24 -16.89 14.50
C ASN A 74 1.93 -17.31 15.19
N GLY A 75 1.55 -18.58 14.99
CA GLY A 75 0.33 -19.14 15.55
C GLY A 75 -0.96 -18.66 14.88
N ALA A 76 -0.84 -18.04 13.70
CA ALA A 76 -2.01 -17.68 12.89
C ALA A 76 -2.61 -18.93 12.20
N PRO A 77 -3.94 -18.95 11.95
CA PRO A 77 -4.56 -20.01 11.18
C PRO A 77 -3.93 -20.11 9.78
N GLY A 78 -3.46 -21.30 9.40
CA GLY A 78 -2.78 -21.52 8.11
C GLY A 78 -1.26 -21.31 8.13
N GLY A 79 -0.66 -21.03 9.29
CA GLY A 79 0.79 -20.94 9.47
C GLY A 79 1.29 -19.50 9.68
N PRO A 80 2.62 -19.30 9.75
CA PRO A 80 3.20 -17.97 9.97
C PRO A 80 2.82 -16.96 8.87
N ILE A 81 2.41 -15.76 9.28
CA ILE A 81 2.07 -14.66 8.37
C ILE A 81 3.20 -13.62 8.39
N VAL A 82 3.72 -13.28 7.21
CA VAL A 82 4.67 -12.17 7.05
C VAL A 82 3.92 -10.92 6.59
N ALA A 83 4.13 -9.81 7.29
CA ALA A 83 3.49 -8.54 6.99
C ALA A 83 4.41 -7.34 7.19
N HIS A 84 4.10 -6.28 6.46
CA HIS A 84 4.70 -4.96 6.57
C HIS A 84 3.89 -4.12 7.54
N LEU A 85 4.49 -3.76 8.66
CA LEU A 85 3.96 -2.73 9.55
C LEU A 85 4.46 -1.37 9.04
N PHE A 86 3.56 -0.45 8.73
CA PHE A 86 3.89 0.91 8.31
C PHE A 86 3.99 1.86 9.51
N ASN A 87 4.68 2.97 9.31
CA ASN A 87 4.86 4.00 10.34
C ASN A 87 3.58 4.73 10.76
N ASP A 88 2.48 4.59 10.01
CA ASP A 88 1.13 5.01 10.43
C ASP A 88 0.38 3.95 11.26
N GLY A 89 0.97 2.77 11.45
CA GLY A 89 0.40 1.66 12.23
C GLY A 89 -0.48 0.71 11.42
N THR A 90 -0.70 1.00 10.13
CA THR A 90 -1.37 0.08 9.21
C THR A 90 -0.47 -1.11 8.89
N ILE A 91 -1.10 -2.22 8.50
CA ILE A 91 -0.40 -3.45 8.19
C ILE A 91 -0.85 -3.93 6.82
N LYS A 92 0.10 -4.40 6.00
CA LYS A 92 -0.19 -5.16 4.78
C LYS A 92 0.61 -6.45 4.80
N THR A 93 -0.07 -7.58 4.67
CA THR A 93 0.57 -8.87 4.42
C THR A 93 1.29 -8.86 3.08
N SER A 94 2.31 -9.71 2.92
CA SER A 94 2.95 -9.87 1.61
C SER A 94 1.95 -10.30 0.52
N ALA A 95 0.94 -11.11 0.88
CA ALA A 95 -0.14 -11.49 -0.01
C ALA A 95 -0.96 -10.28 -0.51
N GLU A 96 -1.35 -9.37 0.38
CA GLU A 96 -2.06 -8.14 0.01
C GLU A 96 -1.22 -7.24 -0.90
N MET A 97 0.07 -7.10 -0.62
CA MET A 97 0.98 -6.33 -1.48
C MET A 97 1.09 -6.95 -2.89
N HIS A 98 1.18 -8.27 -2.99
CA HIS A 98 1.17 -8.96 -4.29
C HIS A 98 -0.17 -8.80 -5.01
N ALA A 99 -1.29 -8.93 -4.31
CA ALA A 99 -2.62 -8.74 -4.88
C ALA A 99 -2.82 -7.30 -5.40
N GLU A 100 -2.33 -6.30 -4.68
CA GLU A 100 -2.35 -4.90 -5.12
C GLU A 100 -1.55 -4.70 -6.41
N ASN A 101 -0.33 -5.26 -6.49
CA ASN A 101 0.48 -5.21 -7.70
C ASN A 101 -0.17 -5.91 -8.89
N ASN A 102 -0.80 -7.07 -8.66
CA ASN A 102 -1.52 -7.80 -9.72
C ASN A 102 -2.72 -7.00 -10.23
N ARG A 103 -3.53 -6.43 -9.33
CA ARG A 103 -4.67 -5.56 -9.72
C ARG A 103 -4.23 -4.38 -10.59
N ARG A 104 -3.12 -3.72 -10.24
CA ARG A 104 -2.60 -2.59 -11.05
C ARG A 104 -2.19 -3.04 -12.45
N ARG A 105 -1.57 -4.21 -12.60
CA ARG A 105 -1.20 -4.77 -13.91
C ARG A 105 -2.42 -5.17 -14.75
N GLU A 106 -3.41 -5.78 -14.12
CA GLU A 106 -4.68 -6.14 -14.76
C GLU A 106 -5.43 -4.90 -15.24
N GLU A 107 -5.46 -3.83 -14.43
CA GLU A 107 -6.06 -2.56 -14.80
C GLU A 107 -5.35 -1.89 -15.98
N GLU A 108 -4.02 -1.88 -16.00
CA GLU A 108 -3.23 -1.38 -17.14
C GLU A 108 -3.56 -2.16 -18.43
N THR A 109 -3.62 -3.48 -18.34
CA THR A 109 -3.94 -4.35 -19.48
C THR A 109 -5.36 -4.08 -19.99
N ARG A 110 -6.31 -3.93 -19.06
CA ARG A 110 -7.70 -3.59 -19.38
C ARG A 110 -7.81 -2.23 -20.06
N LEU A 111 -7.11 -1.21 -19.56
CA LEU A 111 -7.12 0.14 -20.15
C LEU A 111 -6.55 0.13 -21.56
N LEU A 112 -5.41 -0.54 -21.77
CA LEU A 112 -4.83 -0.70 -23.11
C LEU A 112 -5.80 -1.37 -24.10
N ALA A 113 -6.47 -2.45 -23.68
CA ALA A 113 -7.46 -3.13 -24.51
C ALA A 113 -8.70 -2.27 -24.80
N GLN A 114 -9.11 -1.40 -23.87
CA GLN A 114 -10.19 -0.44 -24.10
C GLN A 114 -9.77 0.67 -25.08
N GLU A 115 -8.55 1.20 -24.92
CA GLU A 115 -7.98 2.24 -25.78
C GLU A 115 -7.80 1.73 -27.21
N SER A 116 -7.34 0.49 -27.40
CA SER A 116 -7.11 -0.09 -28.73
C SER A 116 -8.38 -0.24 -29.56
N ARG A 117 -9.57 -0.23 -28.95
CA ARG A 117 -10.87 -0.27 -29.65
C ARG A 117 -11.25 1.07 -30.29
N PHE A 118 -10.61 2.16 -29.85
CA PHE A 118 -10.87 3.54 -30.28
C PHE A 118 -9.54 4.27 -30.56
N PRO A 119 -8.74 3.79 -31.53
CA PRO A 119 -7.42 4.34 -31.82
C PRO A 119 -7.46 5.83 -32.20
N GLU A 120 -8.55 6.29 -32.80
CA GLU A 120 -8.77 7.69 -33.18
C GLU A 120 -8.78 8.66 -31.99
N LEU A 121 -9.05 8.17 -30.77
CA LEU A 121 -9.10 9.01 -29.58
C LEU A 121 -7.71 9.28 -28.97
N GLY A 122 -6.65 8.62 -29.44
CA GLY A 122 -5.26 8.89 -29.02
C GLY A 122 -5.00 8.76 -27.51
N GLN A 123 -5.81 7.98 -26.79
CA GLN A 123 -5.90 8.04 -25.32
C GLN A 123 -4.66 7.52 -24.58
N THR A 124 -3.93 6.55 -25.15
CA THR A 124 -2.78 5.92 -24.48
C THR A 124 -1.69 6.94 -24.11
N ALA A 125 -1.36 7.87 -25.02
CA ALA A 125 -0.33 8.88 -24.77
C ALA A 125 -0.74 9.83 -23.63
N VAL A 126 -2.01 10.25 -23.61
CA VAL A 126 -2.57 11.13 -22.58
C VAL A 126 -2.56 10.43 -21.22
N ARG A 127 -2.99 9.16 -21.16
CA ARG A 127 -2.99 8.38 -19.92
C ARG A 127 -1.57 8.17 -19.40
N LYS A 128 -0.61 7.84 -20.27
CA LYS A 128 0.80 7.67 -19.86
C LYS A 128 1.44 8.95 -19.34
N GLU A 129 1.08 10.11 -19.90
CA GLU A 129 1.51 11.39 -19.34
C GLU A 129 0.89 11.66 -17.97
N ALA A 130 -0.42 11.38 -17.80
CA ALA A 130 -1.08 11.50 -16.50
C ALA A 130 -0.48 10.57 -15.44
N GLU A 131 -0.19 9.31 -15.81
CA GLU A 131 0.49 8.34 -14.95
C GLU A 131 1.88 8.85 -14.52
N ARG A 132 2.68 9.39 -15.46
CA ARG A 132 3.99 9.99 -15.14
C ARG A 132 3.87 11.13 -14.14
N LYS A 133 2.90 12.04 -14.33
CA LYS A 133 2.66 13.16 -13.40
C LYS A 133 2.27 12.68 -12.01
N MET A 134 1.36 11.70 -11.92
CA MET A 134 0.97 11.07 -10.65
C MET A 134 2.19 10.47 -9.94
N MET A 135 3.00 9.69 -10.66
CA MET A 135 4.19 9.06 -10.09
C MET A 135 5.27 10.07 -9.66
N ALA A 136 5.40 11.20 -10.37
CA ALA A 136 6.29 12.29 -9.96
C ALA A 136 5.86 12.90 -8.62
N LYS A 137 4.55 13.22 -8.47
CA LYS A 137 3.99 13.75 -7.21
C LYS A 137 4.17 12.78 -6.04
N ILE A 138 3.91 11.49 -6.26
CA ILE A 138 4.12 10.46 -5.23
C ILE A 138 5.60 10.39 -4.83
N ARG A 139 6.52 10.45 -5.81
CA ARG A 139 7.96 10.45 -5.55
C ARG A 139 8.39 11.67 -4.74
N GLU A 140 7.90 12.85 -5.07
CA GLU A 140 8.17 14.10 -4.32
C GLU A 140 7.70 13.97 -2.87
N ALA A 141 6.43 13.59 -2.65
CA ALA A 141 5.89 13.38 -1.32
C ALA A 141 6.69 12.35 -0.50
N ARG A 142 7.15 11.26 -1.14
CA ARG A 142 7.99 10.26 -0.48
C ARG A 142 9.32 10.86 0.00
N MET A 143 9.99 11.63 -0.85
CA MET A 143 11.33 12.19 -0.58
C MET A 143 11.32 13.39 0.38
N ASP A 144 10.17 14.04 0.56
CA ASP A 144 10.04 15.18 1.45
C ASP A 144 10.02 14.72 2.93
N ASN A 145 11.10 15.02 3.67
CA ASN A 145 11.23 14.66 5.08
C ASN A 145 10.60 15.70 6.03
N THR A 146 10.08 16.81 5.50
CA THR A 146 9.45 17.88 6.28
C THR A 146 7.96 17.66 6.51
N VAL A 147 7.33 16.82 5.69
CA VAL A 147 5.91 16.50 5.77
C VAL A 147 5.64 15.24 6.60
N SER A 148 4.55 15.29 7.37
CA SER A 148 4.09 14.14 8.15
C SER A 148 3.62 12.99 7.24
N ILE A 149 3.61 11.77 7.77
CA ILE A 149 3.17 10.60 7.01
C ILE A 149 1.72 10.69 6.55
N ILE A 150 0.85 11.26 7.40
CA ILE A 150 -0.55 11.52 7.04
C ILE A 150 -0.60 12.49 5.85
N GLN A 151 0.20 13.56 5.89
CA GLN A 151 0.28 14.51 4.77
C GLN A 151 0.80 13.84 3.49
N LYS A 152 1.79 12.95 3.58
CA LYS A 152 2.27 12.18 2.42
C LYS A 152 1.16 11.33 1.80
N GLN A 153 0.32 10.72 2.63
CA GLN A 153 -0.83 9.94 2.14
C GLN A 153 -1.87 10.83 1.46
N LEU A 154 -2.20 11.99 2.03
CA LEU A 154 -3.10 12.94 1.39
C LEU A 154 -2.57 13.41 0.02
N LEU A 155 -1.26 13.65 -0.10
CA LEU A 155 -0.62 14.01 -1.36
C LEU A 155 -0.68 12.88 -2.39
N LYS A 156 -0.45 11.63 -1.95
CA LYS A 156 -0.62 10.45 -2.79
C LYS A 156 -2.07 10.34 -3.28
N ASP A 157 -3.03 10.42 -2.38
CA ASP A 157 -4.47 10.28 -2.70
C ASP A 157 -4.92 11.35 -3.68
N SER A 158 -4.47 12.60 -3.49
CA SER A 158 -4.70 13.71 -4.41
C SER A 158 -4.12 13.43 -5.80
N ALA A 159 -2.86 12.98 -5.88
CA ALA A 159 -2.23 12.62 -7.16
C ALA A 159 -2.98 11.47 -7.88
N GLN A 160 -3.47 10.49 -7.12
CA GLN A 160 -4.28 9.39 -7.64
C GLN A 160 -5.64 9.88 -8.15
N GLN A 161 -6.27 10.82 -7.45
CA GLN A 161 -7.54 11.42 -7.85
C GLN A 161 -7.40 12.18 -9.17
N GLU A 162 -6.34 12.96 -9.35
CA GLU A 162 -6.08 13.64 -10.62
C GLU A 162 -5.93 12.66 -11.80
N TYR A 163 -5.21 11.55 -11.60
CA TYR A 163 -5.10 10.49 -12.59
C TYR A 163 -6.47 9.85 -12.90
N ASN A 164 -7.28 9.60 -11.87
CA ASN A 164 -8.60 9.02 -12.02
C ASN A 164 -9.56 9.93 -12.80
N LEU A 165 -9.44 11.25 -12.67
CA LEU A 165 -10.22 12.19 -13.49
C LEU A 165 -9.90 12.05 -14.99
N VAL A 166 -8.63 11.83 -15.35
CA VAL A 166 -8.24 11.54 -16.73
C VAL A 166 -8.87 10.23 -17.21
N LEU A 167 -8.83 9.17 -16.40
CA LEU A 167 -9.45 7.89 -16.74
C LEU A 167 -10.97 8.02 -16.95
N GLN A 168 -11.65 8.78 -16.11
CA GLN A 168 -13.09 9.04 -16.22
C GLN A 168 -13.42 9.79 -17.51
N SER A 169 -12.68 10.86 -17.82
CA SER A 169 -12.85 11.61 -19.07
C SER A 169 -12.63 10.72 -20.30
N GLN A 170 -11.60 9.86 -20.28
CA GLN A 170 -11.35 8.92 -21.37
C GLN A 170 -12.45 7.88 -21.52
N ALA A 171 -13.01 7.38 -20.41
CA ALA A 171 -14.13 6.45 -20.44
C ALA A 171 -15.39 7.09 -21.07
N GLN A 172 -15.68 8.35 -20.73
CA GLN A 172 -16.78 9.11 -21.34
C GLN A 172 -16.58 9.30 -22.86
N ALA A 173 -15.37 9.66 -23.30
CA ALA A 173 -15.06 9.79 -24.72
C ALA A 173 -15.23 8.48 -25.49
N ARG A 174 -14.85 7.34 -24.89
CA ARG A 174 -15.09 6.01 -25.49
C ARG A 174 -16.57 5.67 -25.57
N ALA A 175 -17.36 6.02 -24.55
CA ALA A 175 -18.81 5.81 -24.57
C ALA A 175 -19.47 6.60 -25.72
N ALA A 176 -19.14 7.89 -25.85
CA ALA A 176 -19.65 8.73 -26.94
C ALA A 176 -19.25 8.20 -28.33
N ALA A 177 -18.00 7.73 -28.50
CA ALA A 177 -17.55 7.12 -29.75
C ALA A 177 -18.20 5.77 -30.05
N ALA A 178 -18.64 5.01 -29.04
CA ALA A 178 -19.37 3.77 -29.24
C ALA A 178 -20.83 4.03 -29.68
N GLU A 179 -21.46 5.05 -29.11
CA GLU A 179 -22.81 5.49 -29.50
C GLU A 179 -22.84 5.97 -30.96
N SER A 180 -21.86 6.78 -31.37
CA SER A 180 -21.80 7.29 -32.75
C SER A 180 -21.54 6.21 -33.81
N ARG A 181 -20.95 5.07 -33.44
CA ARG A 181 -20.76 3.91 -34.34
C ARG A 181 -21.99 3.00 -34.45
N SER A 182 -22.96 3.18 -33.57
CA SER A 182 -24.19 2.36 -33.50
C SER A 182 -25.35 2.98 -34.28
N HIS A 183 -25.12 4.13 -34.92
CA HIS A 183 -26.03 4.84 -35.81
C HIS A 183 -25.43 4.93 -37.21
#